data_AF-A0A8J4BEX2-F1
#
_entry.id   AF-A0A8J4BEX2-F1
#
_cell.length_a   1.000
_cell.length_b   1.000
_cell.length_c   1.000
_cell.angle_alpha   90.00
_cell.angle_beta   90.00
_cell.angle_gamma   90.00
#
_symmetry.space_group_name_H-M   'P 1'
#
loop_
_entity.id
_entity.type
_entity.pdbx_description
1 polymer ?
#
loop_
_entity_poly.entity_id
_entity_poly.type
_entity_poly.pdbx_seq_one_letter_code
_entity_poly.pdbx_strand_id
1 'polypeptide(L)'
;MDREAHWALWQQMLPARVLVADGDEADWFFIPVKLRNSGDGPKLFKIINYIQKLWPWYDRLQGHRHFVIHMGDSGRGEVSEDVRQAFPNMTWLHHWGLYDDYPYSGWKAAHRPGKDVVIPVAFKTKVVKDLLSYSPLHPRAPHLHRDRALLFAGRVCGDYSPPDISKPWPHCKTNKSIGYSQGARQMVHFYHHNRTGYKVVTADHTYVLDLMRYRWCLAPSGGGHGHRQTLTAAMGCLPVVVSDQVMQPFEPEMDWAAFSMRVAQSDVPGMHNTLDAVGDVAYDRMQAAVQCAAQHLLYSSSHGAVMQEDGRWDAFETVMEILRMQQLYPGLDPGQYSNRDERFRLFMGCGHEHMADHGYEQRHAWKDKYPVPLEEHVYGNQRSFDWDVMYEGGLAALIKRAGREPEGLRIARGPQGGDLEREGVEGRRGGLQLCSVSRWDVTTKRCEIRCKKAISSRGCRSW
;
A
#
# COMPACT_ATOMS: atom_id res chain seq x y z
N MET A 1 1.03 7.07 11.77
CA MET A 1 1.56 5.73 11.44
C MET A 1 2.81 5.85 10.55
N ASP A 2 3.55 6.96 10.64
CA ASP A 2 4.21 7.52 9.43
C ASP A 2 5.74 7.57 9.58
N ARG A 3 6.32 6.62 10.32
CA ARG A 3 7.74 6.66 10.74
C ARG A 3 8.64 5.79 9.87
N GLU A 4 8.08 4.78 9.21
CA GLU A 4 8.86 3.75 8.53
C GLU A 4 9.13 4.03 7.05
N ALA A 5 8.38 4.90 6.36
CA ALA A 5 8.56 5.02 4.90
C ALA A 5 9.91 5.64 4.50
N HIS A 6 10.40 6.61 5.29
CA HIS A 6 11.75 7.15 5.12
C HIS A 6 12.80 6.05 5.26
N TRP A 7 12.63 5.18 6.26
CA TRP A 7 13.52 4.04 6.50
C TRP A 7 13.37 2.95 5.43
N ALA A 8 12.15 2.65 4.99
CA ALA A 8 11.87 1.66 3.96
C ALA A 8 12.51 2.07 2.64
N LEU A 9 12.30 3.31 2.19
CA LEU A 9 12.96 3.84 0.99
C LEU A 9 14.49 3.83 1.16
N TRP A 10 15.02 4.35 2.28
CA TRP A 10 16.46 4.36 2.55
C TRP A 10 17.10 2.96 2.51
N GLN A 11 16.48 1.99 3.19
CA GLN A 11 16.97 0.62 3.27
C GLN A 11 16.98 -0.08 1.91
N GLN A 12 16.04 0.25 1.03
CA GLN A 12 15.93 -0.33 -0.29
C GLN A 12 16.92 0.29 -1.29
N MET A 13 17.24 1.57 -1.17
CA MET A 13 18.22 2.23 -2.04
C MET A 13 19.63 1.60 -1.96
N LEU A 14 20.05 1.14 -0.78
CA LEU A 14 21.40 0.59 -0.57
C LEU A 14 21.68 -0.72 -1.33
N PRO A 15 20.82 -1.75 -1.29
CA PRO A 15 20.98 -2.97 -2.07
C PRO A 15 20.43 -2.86 -3.49
N ALA A 16 19.49 -1.95 -3.76
CA ALA A 16 19.00 -1.72 -5.11
C ALA A 16 20.18 -1.21 -5.94
N ARG A 17 20.43 -1.82 -7.10
CA ARG A 17 21.52 -1.46 -8.02
C ARG A 17 21.22 -0.14 -8.76
N VAL A 18 20.70 0.85 -8.03
CA VAL A 18 20.25 2.17 -8.50
C VAL A 18 21.17 3.30 -8.02
N LEU A 19 22.17 2.97 -7.18
CA LEU A 19 23.17 3.93 -6.73
C LEU A 19 24.41 3.86 -7.62
N VAL A 20 24.87 5.03 -8.05
CA VAL A 20 26.14 5.21 -8.77
C VAL A 20 27.09 6.04 -7.90
N ALA A 21 28.39 5.76 -8.03
CA ALA A 21 29.42 6.49 -7.27
C ALA A 21 29.82 7.80 -7.95
N ASP A 22 29.71 7.87 -9.28
CA ASP A 22 29.95 9.09 -10.05
C ASP A 22 28.64 9.88 -10.19
N GLY A 23 28.64 11.12 -9.70
CA GLY A 23 27.48 11.99 -9.81
C GLY A 23 27.22 12.50 -11.23
N ASP A 24 28.21 12.49 -12.13
CA ASP A 24 27.99 12.84 -13.54
C ASP A 24 27.21 11.75 -14.30
N GLU A 25 27.22 10.51 -13.80
CA GLU A 25 26.38 9.40 -14.29
C GLU A 25 24.99 9.37 -13.62
N ALA A 26 24.77 10.14 -12.55
CA ALA A 26 23.56 10.02 -11.75
C ALA A 26 22.32 10.57 -12.46
N ASP A 27 21.25 9.75 -12.46
CA ASP A 27 19.93 10.11 -12.98
C ASP A 27 19.18 11.08 -12.05
N TRP A 28 19.32 10.87 -10.74
CA TRP A 28 18.70 11.66 -9.68
C TRP A 28 19.61 11.73 -8.45
N PHE A 29 19.44 12.79 -7.66
CA PHE A 29 20.16 13.03 -6.42
C PHE A 29 19.20 12.99 -5.24
N PHE A 30 19.32 11.96 -4.42
CA PHE A 30 18.57 11.89 -3.18
C PHE A 30 19.28 12.65 -2.06
N ILE A 31 18.54 13.50 -1.37
CA ILE A 31 19.06 14.26 -0.23
C ILE A 31 18.60 13.58 1.07
N PRO A 32 19.52 12.96 1.83
CA PRO A 32 19.20 12.09 2.96
C PRO A 32 18.86 12.87 4.24
N VAL A 33 17.90 13.79 4.15
CA VAL A 33 17.41 14.56 5.28
C VAL A 33 16.13 13.93 5.82
N LYS A 34 16.01 13.90 7.14
CA LYS A 34 14.74 13.56 7.80
C LYS A 34 13.89 14.83 7.89
N LEU A 35 12.83 14.89 7.11
CA LEU A 35 11.82 15.94 7.20
C LEU A 35 10.51 15.36 7.74
N ARG A 36 10.08 15.87 8.89
CA ARG A 36 8.87 15.39 9.55
C ARG A 36 8.02 16.49 10.14
N ASN A 37 8.60 17.58 10.61
CA ASN A 37 7.87 18.64 11.30
C ASN A 37 8.40 20.01 10.89
N SER A 38 7.69 21.06 11.31
CA SER A 38 8.04 22.45 11.02
C SER A 38 9.44 22.87 11.46
N GLY A 39 10.03 22.21 12.46
CA GLY A 39 11.39 22.47 12.92
C GLY A 39 12.50 21.87 12.03
N ASP A 40 12.15 21.04 11.04
CA ASP A 40 13.16 20.37 10.19
C ASP A 40 13.60 21.22 8.99
N GLY A 41 12.85 22.27 8.63
CA GLY A 41 13.18 23.17 7.51
C GLY A 41 14.60 23.76 7.55
N PRO A 42 15.07 24.32 8.69
CA PRO A 42 16.44 24.81 8.82
C PRO A 42 17.52 23.74 8.59
N LYS A 43 17.22 22.46 8.79
CA LYS A 43 18.17 21.36 8.52
C LYS A 43 18.35 21.17 7.01
N LEU A 44 17.27 21.30 6.24
CA LEU A 44 17.34 21.23 4.79
C LEU A 44 18.25 22.35 4.25
N PHE A 45 18.08 23.59 4.69
CA PHE A 45 18.98 24.70 4.33
C PHE A 45 20.45 24.39 4.60
N LYS A 46 20.78 23.90 5.80
CA LYS A 46 22.15 23.55 6.17
C LYS A 46 22.73 22.46 5.26
N ILE A 47 21.93 21.46 4.92
CA ILE A 47 22.36 20.34 4.07
C ILE A 47 22.54 20.81 2.62
N ILE A 48 21.62 21.60 2.06
CA ILE A 48 21.79 22.14 0.70
C ILE A 48 23.03 23.03 0.61
N ASN A 49 23.24 23.93 1.57
CA ASN A 49 24.45 24.76 1.62
C ASN A 49 25.74 23.90 1.73
N TYR A 50 25.70 22.80 2.47
CA TYR A 50 26.81 21.86 2.51
C TYR A 50 27.04 21.15 1.16
N ILE A 51 25.97 20.71 0.51
CA ILE A 51 26.02 20.04 -0.81
C ILE A 51 26.60 20.98 -1.87
N GLN A 52 26.10 22.22 -1.96
CA GLN A 52 26.55 23.22 -2.93
C GLN A 52 28.05 23.57 -2.80
N LYS A 53 28.61 23.49 -1.58
CA LYS A 53 30.04 23.74 -1.34
C LYS A 53 30.95 22.61 -1.81
N LEU A 54 30.45 21.38 -1.83
CA LEU A 54 31.27 20.19 -2.10
C LEU A 54 31.06 19.62 -3.49
N TRP A 55 29.85 19.77 -4.04
CA TRP A 55 29.47 19.13 -5.29
C TRP A 55 28.73 20.09 -6.21
N PRO A 56 29.02 20.06 -7.52
CA PRO A 56 28.47 21.05 -8.46
C PRO A 56 27.03 20.77 -8.87
N TRP A 57 26.51 19.56 -8.65
CA TRP A 57 25.28 19.08 -9.30
C TRP A 57 24.02 19.82 -8.86
N TYR A 58 23.94 20.26 -7.59
CA TYR A 58 22.77 21.01 -7.13
C TYR A 58 22.63 22.34 -7.87
N ASP A 59 23.72 23.10 -7.98
CA ASP A 59 23.74 24.40 -8.67
C ASP A 59 23.64 24.22 -10.18
N ARG A 60 24.36 23.24 -10.75
CA ARG A 60 24.32 22.91 -12.18
C ARG A 60 22.91 22.56 -12.64
N LEU A 61 22.17 21.79 -11.83
CA LEU A 61 20.81 21.35 -12.15
C LEU A 61 19.74 22.25 -11.51
N GLN A 62 20.14 23.32 -10.80
CA GLN A 62 19.24 24.24 -10.10
C GLN A 62 18.19 23.52 -9.23
N GLY A 63 18.61 22.46 -8.54
CA GLY A 63 17.74 21.60 -7.73
C GLY A 63 16.76 20.70 -8.51
N HIS A 64 16.70 20.81 -9.85
CA HIS A 64 16.04 19.78 -10.66
C HIS A 64 16.78 18.45 -10.48
N ARG A 65 16.04 17.33 -10.58
CA ARG A 65 16.57 15.98 -10.35
C ARG A 65 17.11 15.77 -8.93
N HIS A 66 16.74 16.62 -7.97
CA HIS A 66 16.99 16.42 -6.55
C HIS A 66 15.68 16.15 -5.82
N PHE A 67 15.66 15.17 -4.92
CA PHE A 67 14.45 14.86 -4.17
C PHE A 67 14.70 14.63 -2.69
N VAL A 68 13.64 14.87 -1.92
CA VAL A 68 13.57 14.64 -0.47
C VAL A 68 12.31 13.86 -0.12
N ILE A 69 12.34 13.22 1.04
CA ILE A 69 11.18 12.51 1.59
C ILE A 69 10.66 13.28 2.81
N HIS A 70 9.36 13.59 2.82
CA HIS A 70 8.70 14.26 3.93
C HIS A 70 7.57 13.41 4.53
N MET A 71 7.70 13.07 5.82
CA MET A 71 6.79 12.13 6.51
C MET A 71 5.99 12.76 7.67
N GLY A 72 5.82 14.09 7.63
CA GLY A 72 4.86 14.83 8.45
C GLY A 72 3.43 14.69 7.91
N ASP A 73 2.44 14.89 8.79
CA ASP A 73 1.02 14.65 8.57
C ASP A 73 0.43 15.52 7.44
N SER A 74 1.03 16.69 7.16
CA SER A 74 0.69 17.55 6.01
C SER A 74 1.80 17.66 4.95
N GLY A 75 2.71 16.68 4.93
CA GLY A 75 3.78 16.60 3.93
C GLY A 75 4.62 17.88 3.90
N ARG A 76 4.90 18.37 2.69
CA ARG A 76 5.63 19.63 2.47
C ARG A 76 5.00 20.83 3.20
N GLY A 77 3.70 20.80 3.51
CA GLY A 77 3.00 21.88 4.19
C GLY A 77 3.49 22.16 5.62
N GLU A 78 4.22 21.23 6.24
CA GLU A 78 4.74 21.44 7.58
C GLU A 78 6.00 22.31 7.63
N VAL A 79 6.80 22.33 6.56
CA VAL A 79 7.94 23.25 6.49
C VAL A 79 7.45 24.68 6.20
N SER A 80 8.20 25.67 6.68
CA SER A 80 7.85 27.08 6.47
C SER A 80 7.79 27.44 4.98
N GLU A 81 7.04 28.49 4.65
CA GLU A 81 6.93 29.03 3.30
C GLU A 81 8.33 29.35 2.72
N ASP A 82 9.21 29.98 3.50
CA ASP A 82 10.58 30.30 3.06
C ASP A 82 11.36 29.06 2.61
N VAL A 83 11.19 27.92 3.28
CA VAL A 83 11.84 26.65 2.87
C VAL A 83 11.27 26.17 1.54
N ARG A 84 9.96 26.26 1.35
CA ARG A 84 9.29 25.84 0.12
C ARG A 84 9.64 26.74 -1.07
N GLN A 85 9.80 28.04 -0.83
CA GLN A 85 10.20 29.02 -1.84
C GLN A 85 11.69 28.95 -2.18
N ALA A 86 12.55 28.59 -1.21
CA ALA A 86 13.97 28.43 -1.47
C ALA A 86 14.30 27.21 -2.34
N PHE A 87 13.45 26.17 -2.31
CA PHE A 87 13.70 24.91 -3.01
C PHE A 87 12.54 24.52 -3.95
N PRO A 88 12.16 25.41 -4.90
CA PRO A 88 10.96 25.21 -5.72
C PRO A 88 11.15 24.07 -6.73
N ASN A 89 12.37 23.81 -7.18
CA ASN A 89 12.67 22.84 -8.22
C ASN A 89 12.91 21.42 -7.71
N MET A 90 13.00 21.21 -6.40
CA MET A 90 13.13 19.88 -5.83
C MET A 90 11.81 19.10 -5.91
N THR A 91 11.89 17.79 -6.11
CA THR A 91 10.76 16.86 -6.02
C THR A 91 10.59 16.40 -4.58
N TRP A 92 9.36 16.39 -4.07
CA TRP A 92 9.07 15.92 -2.71
C TRP A 92 8.26 14.64 -2.75
N LEU A 93 8.75 13.62 -2.05
CA LEU A 93 8.01 12.37 -1.83
C LEU A 93 7.29 12.47 -0.49
N HIS A 94 5.95 12.39 -0.49
CA HIS A 94 5.16 12.49 0.75
C HIS A 94 3.78 11.84 0.60
N HIS A 95 3.08 11.59 1.71
CA HIS A 95 1.74 11.00 1.68
C HIS A 95 0.61 12.05 1.61
N TRP A 96 0.92 13.33 1.79
CA TRP A 96 -0.06 14.40 1.73
C TRP A 96 -0.44 14.74 0.28
N GLY A 97 -1.46 14.09 -0.28
CA GLY A 97 -1.88 14.31 -1.67
C GLY A 97 -2.85 15.48 -1.88
N LEU A 98 -3.07 16.33 -0.87
CA LEU A 98 -4.01 17.44 -0.97
C LEU A 98 -3.43 18.56 -1.86
N TYR A 99 -4.05 18.75 -3.02
CA TYR A 99 -3.62 19.72 -4.05
C TYR A 99 -4.47 21.00 -4.10
N ASP A 100 -5.62 21.02 -3.43
CA ASP A 100 -6.45 22.20 -3.26
C ASP A 100 -6.90 22.34 -1.79
N ASP A 101 -7.10 23.58 -1.34
CA ASP A 101 -7.49 23.86 0.04
C ASP A 101 -8.86 23.23 0.31
N TYR A 102 -9.02 22.61 1.49
CA TYR A 102 -10.29 22.01 1.89
C TYR A 102 -10.90 22.75 3.08
N PRO A 103 -11.81 23.72 2.86
CA PRO A 103 -12.29 24.62 3.91
C PRO A 103 -12.95 23.91 5.10
N TYR A 104 -13.71 22.84 4.85
CA TYR A 104 -14.45 22.14 5.91
C TYR A 104 -13.52 21.52 6.97
N SER A 105 -12.32 21.08 6.57
CA SER A 105 -11.29 20.59 7.50
C SER A 105 -10.28 21.65 7.94
N GLY A 106 -10.27 22.81 7.26
CA GLY A 106 -9.21 23.81 7.39
C GLY A 106 -7.86 23.32 6.86
N TRP A 107 -7.83 22.24 6.08
CA TRP A 107 -6.59 21.71 5.53
C TRP A 107 -6.11 22.57 4.37
N LYS A 108 -4.78 22.74 4.31
CA LYS A 108 -4.11 23.55 3.30
C LYS A 108 -3.42 22.68 2.27
N ALA A 109 -3.59 23.04 1.00
CA ALA A 109 -2.90 22.41 -0.10
C ALA A 109 -1.39 22.55 0.09
N ALA A 110 -0.66 21.46 -0.17
CA ALA A 110 0.80 21.51 -0.18
C ALA A 110 1.43 20.59 -1.22
N HIS A 111 0.65 19.63 -1.75
CA HIS A 111 1.05 18.81 -2.87
C HIS A 111 1.07 19.63 -4.16
N ARG A 112 2.07 19.39 -5.01
CA ARG A 112 2.15 19.98 -6.35
C ARG A 112 1.95 18.88 -7.39
N PRO A 113 0.76 18.76 -8.01
CA PRO A 113 0.53 17.84 -9.12
C PRO A 113 1.59 17.99 -10.21
N GLY A 114 2.10 16.86 -10.71
CA GLY A 114 3.15 16.85 -11.74
C GLY A 114 4.56 17.19 -11.27
N LYS A 115 4.75 17.54 -9.99
CA LYS A 115 6.07 17.85 -9.42
C LYS A 115 6.44 16.98 -8.23
N ASP A 116 5.53 16.87 -7.27
CA ASP A 116 5.70 16.02 -6.09
C ASP A 116 5.11 14.64 -6.37
N VAL A 117 5.52 13.63 -5.61
CA VAL A 117 5.00 12.26 -5.75
C VAL A 117 4.27 11.86 -4.47
N VAL A 118 3.01 11.45 -4.60
CA VAL A 118 2.25 10.91 -3.49
C VAL A 118 2.67 9.46 -3.25
N ILE A 119 3.26 9.15 -2.10
CA ILE A 119 3.72 7.79 -1.79
C ILE A 119 2.77 7.08 -0.81
N PRO A 120 2.69 5.73 -0.84
CA PRO A 120 1.89 4.97 0.12
C PRO A 120 2.49 5.07 1.52
N VAL A 121 1.61 4.97 2.54
CA VAL A 121 2.03 4.94 3.94
C VAL A 121 2.68 3.59 4.23
N ALA A 122 3.96 3.58 4.59
CA ALA A 122 4.62 2.36 5.05
C ALA A 122 4.02 1.89 6.38
N PHE A 123 3.64 0.62 6.45
CA PHE A 123 3.06 0.04 7.66
C PHE A 123 4.11 -0.24 8.73
N LYS A 124 3.66 -0.16 9.99
CA LYS A 124 4.43 -0.68 11.12
C LYS A 124 4.45 -2.20 11.09
N THR A 125 5.52 -2.81 11.61
CA THR A 125 5.64 -4.27 11.75
C THR A 125 4.43 -4.93 12.42
N LYS A 126 3.80 -4.25 13.41
CA LYS A 126 2.58 -4.75 14.05
C LYS A 126 1.41 -4.86 13.06
N VAL A 127 1.20 -3.87 12.19
CA VAL A 127 0.13 -3.91 11.19
C VAL A 127 0.40 -5.01 10.17
N VAL A 128 1.65 -5.18 9.74
CA VAL A 128 2.04 -6.29 8.86
C VAL A 128 1.73 -7.64 9.52
N LYS A 129 2.21 -7.83 10.76
CA LYS A 129 2.04 -9.09 11.51
C LYS A 129 0.59 -9.41 11.86
N ASP A 130 -0.20 -8.41 12.24
CA ASP A 130 -1.55 -8.63 12.79
C ASP A 130 -2.63 -8.56 11.71
N LEU A 131 -2.38 -7.88 10.57
CA LEU A 131 -3.34 -7.74 9.47
C LEU A 131 -2.81 -8.33 8.17
N LEU A 132 -1.79 -7.71 7.56
CA LEU A 132 -1.38 -8.02 6.17
C LEU A 132 -0.86 -9.44 5.98
N SER A 133 -0.29 -10.04 7.02
CA SER A 133 0.13 -11.44 6.98
C SER A 133 -1.03 -12.42 6.74
N TYR A 134 -2.29 -11.96 6.85
CA TYR A 134 -3.50 -12.71 6.55
C TYR A 134 -4.13 -12.33 5.21
N SER A 135 -3.41 -11.62 4.34
CA SER A 135 -3.97 -11.15 3.08
C SER A 135 -4.59 -12.29 2.25
N PRO A 136 -5.85 -12.14 1.78
CA PRO A 136 -6.47 -13.04 0.80
C PRO A 136 -5.79 -13.04 -0.57
N LEU A 137 -4.95 -12.05 -0.84
CA LEU A 137 -4.19 -11.95 -2.09
C LEU A 137 -2.97 -12.89 -2.12
N HIS A 138 -2.79 -13.71 -1.09
CA HIS A 138 -1.77 -14.73 -1.08
C HIS A 138 -2.27 -15.99 -1.80
N PRO A 139 -1.44 -16.67 -2.62
CA PRO A 139 -1.85 -17.84 -3.42
C PRO A 139 -2.43 -19.01 -2.64
N ARG A 140 -2.01 -19.18 -1.39
CA ARG A 140 -2.49 -20.24 -0.47
C ARG A 140 -3.65 -19.79 0.43
N ALA A 141 -4.03 -18.51 0.37
CA ALA A 141 -5.18 -18.04 1.12
C ALA A 141 -6.44 -18.67 0.55
N PRO A 142 -7.48 -18.86 1.36
CA PRO A 142 -8.76 -19.32 0.85
C PRO A 142 -9.38 -18.26 -0.07
N HIS A 143 -9.85 -18.70 -1.23
CA HIS A 143 -10.77 -18.01 -2.13
C HIS A 143 -12.18 -17.92 -1.51
N LEU A 144 -12.33 -17.02 -0.53
CA LEU A 144 -13.61 -16.78 0.13
C LEU A 144 -14.53 -15.89 -0.71
N HIS A 145 -15.78 -16.30 -0.85
CA HIS A 145 -16.80 -15.47 -1.48
C HIS A 145 -17.12 -14.24 -0.62
N ARG A 146 -16.95 -13.05 -1.20
CA ARG A 146 -17.25 -11.77 -0.56
C ARG A 146 -18.74 -11.44 -0.69
N ASP A 147 -19.52 -11.77 0.34
CA ASP A 147 -20.99 -11.70 0.34
C ASP A 147 -21.56 -10.47 1.09
N ARG A 148 -20.71 -9.61 1.66
CA ARG A 148 -21.12 -8.36 2.31
C ARG A 148 -20.73 -7.14 1.47
N ALA A 149 -21.49 -6.05 1.57
CA ALA A 149 -21.35 -4.90 0.69
C ALA A 149 -20.19 -3.98 1.11
N LEU A 150 -20.34 -3.21 2.20
CA LEU A 150 -19.37 -2.18 2.60
C LEU A 150 -18.90 -2.33 4.05
N LEU A 151 -17.59 -2.32 4.27
CA LEU A 151 -16.96 -2.27 5.59
C LEU A 151 -16.33 -0.92 5.88
N PHE A 152 -16.56 -0.41 7.08
CA PHE A 152 -15.73 0.59 7.74
C PHE A 152 -15.69 0.33 9.24
N ALA A 153 -14.49 0.20 9.80
CA ALA A 153 -14.29 0.10 11.24
C ALA A 153 -13.21 1.06 11.69
N GLY A 154 -13.58 2.13 12.40
CA GLY A 154 -12.62 3.07 12.97
C GLY A 154 -13.25 4.37 13.45
N ARG A 155 -12.44 5.23 14.06
CA ARG A 155 -12.89 6.51 14.60
C ARG A 155 -13.70 7.30 13.56
N VAL A 156 -14.90 7.71 13.94
CA VAL A 156 -15.81 8.56 13.16
C VAL A 156 -15.68 10.02 13.57
N CYS A 157 -15.85 10.34 14.86
CA CYS A 157 -15.75 11.72 15.37
C CYS A 157 -14.33 12.09 15.76
N GLY A 158 -13.89 13.30 15.39
CA GLY A 158 -12.53 13.79 15.63
C GLY A 158 -12.17 13.98 17.11
N ASP A 159 -13.17 14.19 17.96
CA ASP A 159 -13.07 14.38 19.41
C ASP A 159 -13.05 13.07 20.22
N TYR A 160 -12.95 11.92 19.55
CA TYR A 160 -12.97 10.58 20.13
C TYR A 160 -14.31 10.16 20.76
N SER A 161 -15.35 10.99 20.67
CA SER A 161 -16.69 10.58 21.09
C SER A 161 -17.29 9.54 20.13
N PRO A 162 -18.17 8.64 20.62
CA PRO A 162 -19.01 7.87 19.73
C PRO A 162 -19.98 8.81 18.99
N PRO A 163 -20.37 8.48 17.74
CA PRO A 163 -21.49 9.15 17.07
C PRO A 163 -22.77 9.04 17.90
N ASP A 164 -23.57 10.10 17.88
CA ASP A 164 -24.87 10.21 18.55
C ASP A 164 -25.96 10.30 17.49
N ILE A 165 -26.56 9.16 17.14
CA ILE A 165 -27.53 9.03 16.04
C ILE A 165 -28.81 9.87 16.23
N SER A 166 -29.05 10.40 17.43
CA SER A 166 -30.18 11.29 17.71
C SER A 166 -29.98 12.72 17.20
N LYS A 167 -28.73 13.09 16.86
CA LYS A 167 -28.36 14.44 16.42
C LYS A 167 -28.42 14.62 14.90
N PRO A 168 -28.62 15.86 14.42
CA PRO A 168 -28.45 16.18 13.02
C PRO A 168 -26.97 16.06 12.60
N TRP A 169 -26.74 16.16 11.29
CA TRP A 169 -25.41 16.21 10.71
C TRP A 169 -24.58 17.41 11.22
N PRO A 170 -23.28 17.22 11.59
CA PRO A 170 -22.60 15.97 11.89
C PRO A 170 -23.00 15.46 13.28
N HIS A 171 -23.42 14.19 13.35
CA HIS A 171 -24.00 13.61 14.57
C HIS A 171 -22.92 13.18 15.59
N CYS A 172 -21.97 14.07 15.89
CA CYS A 172 -20.93 13.88 16.90
C CYS A 172 -21.34 14.50 18.25
N LYS A 173 -20.75 14.03 19.35
CA LYS A 173 -21.12 14.54 20.68
C LYS A 173 -20.78 16.02 20.83
N THR A 174 -19.64 16.45 20.30
CA THR A 174 -19.19 17.85 20.32
C THR A 174 -18.86 18.37 18.93
N ASN A 175 -18.80 19.70 18.80
CA ASN A 175 -18.32 20.38 17.60
C ASN A 175 -16.79 20.51 17.55
N LYS A 176 -16.05 19.76 18.38
CA LYS A 176 -14.59 19.75 18.31
C LYS A 176 -14.15 18.88 17.14
N SER A 177 -13.26 19.41 16.29
CA SER A 177 -12.69 18.68 15.16
C SER A 177 -13.73 18.14 14.16
N ILE A 178 -14.79 18.91 13.87
CA ILE A 178 -15.84 18.54 12.89
C ILE A 178 -15.27 18.23 11.50
N GLY A 179 -14.14 18.85 11.16
CA GLY A 179 -13.39 18.66 9.93
C GLY A 179 -12.50 17.42 9.87
N TYR A 180 -12.51 16.56 10.91
CA TYR A 180 -11.75 15.32 10.91
C TYR A 180 -12.06 14.48 9.68
N SER A 181 -11.04 13.95 9.01
CA SER A 181 -11.21 13.12 7.79
C SER A 181 -11.94 13.87 6.65
N GLN A 182 -11.79 15.20 6.56
CA GLN A 182 -12.59 16.06 5.67
C GLN A 182 -14.11 15.93 5.86
N GLY A 183 -14.59 15.34 6.97
CA GLY A 183 -16.01 15.01 7.17
C GLY A 183 -16.46 13.69 6.54
N ALA A 184 -15.61 13.02 5.75
CA ALA A 184 -15.96 11.82 5.00
C ALA A 184 -16.49 10.69 5.90
N ARG A 185 -15.78 10.38 6.99
CA ARG A 185 -16.18 9.31 7.92
C ARG A 185 -17.49 9.60 8.61
N GLN A 186 -17.65 10.83 9.04
CA GLN A 186 -18.87 11.30 9.67
C GLN A 186 -20.01 11.13 8.66
N MET A 187 -19.86 11.55 7.40
CA MET A 187 -20.96 11.53 6.42
C MET A 187 -21.37 10.10 6.09
N VAL A 188 -20.38 9.23 5.87
CA VAL A 188 -20.67 7.83 5.57
C VAL A 188 -21.37 7.17 6.75
N HIS A 189 -20.95 7.44 7.99
CA HIS A 189 -21.66 6.93 9.16
C HIS A 189 -23.07 7.52 9.28
N PHE A 190 -23.24 8.83 9.07
CA PHE A 190 -24.53 9.50 9.13
C PHE A 190 -25.55 8.87 8.15
N TYR A 191 -25.17 8.67 6.89
CA TYR A 191 -26.08 8.15 5.88
C TYR A 191 -26.19 6.61 5.85
N HIS A 192 -25.16 5.86 6.26
CA HIS A 192 -25.08 4.42 5.97
C HIS A 192 -24.81 3.50 7.17
N HIS A 193 -24.74 3.99 8.41
CA HIS A 193 -24.45 3.12 9.57
C HIS A 193 -25.46 2.00 9.79
N ASN A 194 -26.72 2.22 9.42
CA ASN A 194 -27.81 1.24 9.59
C ASN A 194 -28.29 0.64 8.27
N ARG A 195 -27.42 0.59 7.25
CA ARG A 195 -27.77 0.04 5.94
C ARG A 195 -27.53 -1.48 5.92
N THR A 196 -28.48 -2.24 5.36
CA THR A 196 -28.34 -3.68 5.17
C THR A 196 -27.10 -4.02 4.34
N GLY A 197 -26.32 -4.99 4.81
CA GLY A 197 -25.08 -5.42 4.16
C GLY A 197 -23.87 -4.52 4.44
N TYR A 198 -24.05 -3.41 5.17
CA TYR A 198 -22.98 -2.49 5.55
C TYR A 198 -22.62 -2.70 7.01
N LYS A 199 -21.34 -2.53 7.34
CA LYS A 199 -20.85 -2.43 8.72
C LYS A 199 -20.00 -1.19 8.82
N VAL A 200 -20.58 -0.11 9.34
CA VAL A 200 -19.90 1.18 9.54
C VAL A 200 -19.89 1.47 11.03
N VAL A 201 -18.79 1.10 11.70
CA VAL A 201 -18.68 1.08 13.17
C VAL A 201 -17.39 1.76 13.65
N THR A 202 -17.33 2.10 14.94
CA THR A 202 -16.16 2.79 15.54
C THR A 202 -15.01 1.84 15.89
N ALA A 203 -15.31 0.56 16.12
CA ALA A 203 -14.36 -0.50 16.43
C ALA A 203 -14.89 -1.85 15.93
N ASP A 204 -13.98 -2.78 15.62
CA ASP A 204 -14.33 -4.11 15.16
C ASP A 204 -13.31 -5.14 15.67
N HIS A 205 -13.80 -6.16 16.39
CA HIS A 205 -12.98 -7.24 16.93
C HIS A 205 -12.68 -8.33 15.89
N THR A 206 -13.47 -8.39 14.80
CA THR A 206 -13.32 -9.37 13.73
C THR A 206 -12.73 -8.75 12.46
N TYR A 207 -12.06 -7.60 12.59
CA TYR A 207 -11.67 -6.74 11.48
C TYR A 207 -10.88 -7.44 10.37
N VAL A 208 -9.99 -8.38 10.71
CA VAL A 208 -9.27 -9.17 9.70
C VAL A 208 -10.25 -9.98 8.85
N LEU A 209 -11.19 -10.70 9.48
CA LEU A 209 -12.16 -11.53 8.78
C LEU A 209 -13.09 -10.68 7.92
N ASP A 210 -13.52 -9.54 8.44
CA ASP A 210 -14.38 -8.62 7.70
C ASP A 210 -13.66 -8.04 6.47
N LEU A 211 -12.38 -7.72 6.56
CA LEU A 211 -11.59 -7.33 5.38
C LEU A 211 -11.53 -8.44 4.31
N MET A 212 -11.73 -9.71 4.67
CA MET A 212 -11.80 -10.84 3.73
C MET A 212 -13.22 -11.10 3.20
N ARG A 213 -14.26 -10.67 3.93
CA ARG A 213 -15.69 -10.94 3.62
C ARG A 213 -16.37 -9.85 2.80
N TYR A 214 -15.97 -8.60 2.97
CA TYR A 214 -16.69 -7.48 2.35
C TYR A 214 -16.16 -7.18 0.94
N ARG A 215 -17.05 -6.83 0.02
CA ARG A 215 -16.71 -6.47 -1.36
C ARG A 215 -15.96 -5.15 -1.42
N TRP A 216 -16.50 -4.16 -0.70
CA TRP A 216 -16.02 -2.80 -0.65
C TRP A 216 -15.56 -2.45 0.77
N CYS A 217 -14.50 -1.66 0.87
CA CYS A 217 -14.02 -1.13 2.14
C CYS A 217 -13.80 0.37 2.04
N LEU A 218 -14.42 1.13 2.95
CA LEU A 218 -14.26 2.58 2.96
C LEU A 218 -12.80 2.96 3.26
N ALA A 219 -12.24 3.73 2.36
CA ALA A 219 -10.94 4.37 2.44
C ALA A 219 -11.13 5.90 2.39
N PRO A 220 -11.61 6.52 3.49
CA PRO A 220 -11.82 7.96 3.54
C PRO A 220 -10.51 8.67 3.86
N SER A 221 -10.47 9.99 3.67
CA SER A 221 -9.26 10.79 3.90
C SER A 221 -8.69 10.62 5.31
N GLY A 222 -7.39 10.34 5.42
CA GLY A 222 -6.60 10.45 6.64
C GLY A 222 -6.03 11.86 6.81
N GLY A 223 -4.90 12.03 7.48
CA GLY A 223 -4.05 13.17 7.15
C GLY A 223 -3.51 12.94 5.73
N GLY A 224 -4.11 13.57 4.72
CA GLY A 224 -3.92 13.23 3.32
C GLY A 224 -4.78 12.03 2.90
N HIS A 225 -4.24 11.11 2.10
CA HIS A 225 -4.99 9.94 1.64
C HIS A 225 -5.33 9.01 2.83
N GLY A 226 -4.32 8.54 3.56
CA GLY A 226 -4.49 7.69 4.75
C GLY A 226 -4.06 6.24 4.52
N HIS A 227 -3.81 5.51 5.61
CA HIS A 227 -3.30 4.14 5.52
C HIS A 227 -4.34 3.12 5.02
N ARG A 228 -5.64 3.47 4.99
CA ARG A 228 -6.72 2.52 4.64
C ARG A 228 -6.73 2.19 3.16
N GLN A 229 -6.25 3.12 2.35
CA GLN A 229 -6.12 3.08 0.91
C GLN A 229 -5.27 1.87 0.54
N THR A 230 -4.03 1.84 1.05
CA THR A 230 -3.13 0.70 0.92
C THR A 230 -3.65 -0.54 1.65
N LEU A 231 -4.18 -0.41 2.89
CA LEU A 231 -4.55 -1.57 3.71
C LEU A 231 -5.68 -2.39 3.09
N THR A 232 -6.71 -1.72 2.59
CA THR A 232 -7.90 -2.39 2.02
C THR A 232 -7.54 -3.07 0.71
N ALA A 233 -6.80 -2.38 -0.17
CA ALA A 233 -6.23 -2.96 -1.39
C ALA A 233 -5.37 -4.20 -1.07
N ALA A 234 -4.43 -4.09 -0.13
CA ALA A 234 -3.56 -5.20 0.27
C ALA A 234 -4.29 -6.38 0.94
N MET A 235 -5.54 -6.20 1.39
CA MET A 235 -6.40 -7.25 1.91
C MET A 235 -7.45 -7.71 0.87
N GLY A 236 -7.33 -7.26 -0.38
CA GLY A 236 -8.22 -7.58 -1.49
C GLY A 236 -9.64 -7.02 -1.33
N CYS A 237 -9.88 -6.10 -0.39
CA CYS A 237 -11.17 -5.42 -0.27
C CYS A 237 -11.12 -4.14 -1.11
N LEU A 238 -12.00 -4.01 -2.11
CA LEU A 238 -11.88 -2.89 -3.06
C LEU A 238 -12.08 -1.56 -2.33
N PRO A 239 -11.12 -0.61 -2.42
CA PRO A 239 -11.24 0.66 -1.71
C PRO A 239 -12.40 1.49 -2.24
N VAL A 240 -13.18 2.09 -1.35
CA VAL A 240 -14.11 3.18 -1.66
C VAL A 240 -13.51 4.48 -1.16
N VAL A 241 -12.95 5.26 -2.09
CA VAL A 241 -12.22 6.49 -1.83
C VAL A 241 -13.19 7.65 -1.70
N VAL A 242 -13.30 8.19 -0.48
CA VAL A 242 -14.05 9.43 -0.19
C VAL A 242 -13.05 10.47 0.29
N SER A 243 -12.42 11.13 -0.68
CA SER A 243 -11.25 11.99 -0.47
C SER A 243 -11.13 13.07 -1.54
N ASP A 244 -12.04 14.04 -1.50
CA ASP A 244 -12.06 15.18 -2.43
C ASP A 244 -10.75 15.95 -2.36
N GLN A 245 -10.22 16.30 -3.54
CA GLN A 245 -8.98 17.07 -3.74
C GLN A 245 -7.71 16.42 -3.20
N VAL A 246 -7.77 15.15 -2.79
CA VAL A 246 -6.63 14.38 -2.30
C VAL A 246 -6.27 13.31 -3.31
N MET A 247 -5.08 13.44 -3.89
CA MET A 247 -4.44 12.37 -4.66
C MET A 247 -4.08 11.19 -3.75
N GLN A 248 -4.39 9.99 -4.22
CA GLN A 248 -4.01 8.72 -3.60
C GLN A 248 -2.56 8.38 -3.99
N PRO A 249 -1.93 7.37 -3.36
CA PRO A 249 -0.59 6.95 -3.72
C PRO A 249 -0.41 6.77 -5.22
N PHE A 250 0.57 7.46 -5.79
CA PHE A 250 0.94 7.46 -7.19
C PHE A 250 -0.15 7.94 -8.16
N GLU A 251 -1.18 8.66 -7.73
CA GLU A 251 -2.03 9.37 -8.67
C GLU A 251 -1.34 10.65 -9.19
N PRO A 252 -1.48 10.99 -10.48
CA PRO A 252 -2.27 10.29 -11.51
C PRO A 252 -1.49 9.23 -12.31
N GLU A 253 -0.24 8.92 -11.96
CA GLU A 253 0.57 7.92 -12.65
C GLU A 253 -0.01 6.49 -12.59
N MET A 254 -0.75 6.18 -11.53
CA MET A 254 -1.44 4.91 -11.29
C MET A 254 -2.95 5.07 -11.45
N ASP A 255 -3.56 4.21 -12.27
CA ASP A 255 -5.00 4.18 -12.47
C ASP A 255 -5.71 3.55 -11.26
N TRP A 256 -6.13 4.38 -10.30
CA TRP A 256 -6.92 3.95 -9.15
C TRP A 256 -8.33 3.48 -9.54
N ALA A 257 -8.88 3.90 -10.67
CA ALA A 257 -10.21 3.47 -11.10
C ALA A 257 -10.22 1.99 -11.53
N ALA A 258 -9.07 1.42 -11.89
CA ALA A 258 -8.94 0.01 -12.22
C ALA A 258 -9.23 -0.94 -11.04
N PHE A 259 -9.07 -0.50 -9.79
CA PHE A 259 -9.20 -1.36 -8.60
C PHE A 259 -9.92 -0.70 -7.41
N SER A 260 -10.45 0.51 -7.57
CA SER A 260 -11.15 1.24 -6.50
C SER A 260 -12.35 2.01 -7.04
N MET A 261 -13.24 2.44 -6.14
CA MET A 261 -14.36 3.32 -6.46
C MET A 261 -14.14 4.68 -5.79
N ARG A 262 -14.07 5.76 -6.56
CA ARG A 262 -14.07 7.12 -6.01
C ARG A 262 -15.49 7.65 -5.90
N VAL A 263 -15.83 8.18 -4.74
CA VAL A 263 -17.14 8.78 -4.45
C VAL A 263 -16.90 10.17 -3.90
N ALA A 264 -17.41 11.19 -4.61
CA ALA A 264 -17.33 12.57 -4.14
C ALA A 264 -18.08 12.71 -2.82
N GLN A 265 -17.65 13.64 -1.98
CA GLN A 265 -18.30 13.89 -0.70
C GLN A 265 -19.79 14.24 -0.84
N SER A 266 -20.14 15.00 -1.89
CA SER A 266 -21.53 15.34 -2.24
C SER A 266 -22.41 14.13 -2.54
N ASP A 267 -21.80 13.04 -3.03
CA ASP A 267 -22.51 11.86 -3.53
C ASP A 267 -22.62 10.76 -2.47
N VAL A 268 -21.99 10.95 -1.31
CA VAL A 268 -22.08 10.04 -0.17
C VAL A 268 -23.52 9.63 0.17
N PRO A 269 -24.55 10.52 0.19
CA PRO A 269 -25.92 10.11 0.47
C PRO A 269 -26.42 8.98 -0.46
N GLY A 270 -26.03 9.04 -1.75
CA GLY A 270 -26.42 8.09 -2.80
C GLY A 270 -25.40 6.98 -3.10
N MET A 271 -24.26 6.95 -2.41
CA MET A 271 -23.11 6.06 -2.67
C MET A 271 -23.49 4.58 -2.86
N HIS A 272 -24.49 4.10 -2.13
CA HIS A 272 -24.96 2.72 -2.25
C HIS A 272 -25.44 2.36 -3.65
N ASN A 273 -26.13 3.26 -4.33
CA ASN A 273 -26.58 3.02 -5.71
C ASN A 273 -25.39 2.88 -6.65
N THR A 274 -24.34 3.69 -6.45
CA THR A 274 -23.10 3.61 -7.23
C THR A 274 -22.37 2.28 -7.01
N LEU A 275 -22.30 1.81 -5.76
CA LEU A 275 -21.65 0.53 -5.44
C LEU A 275 -22.48 -0.66 -5.94
N ASP A 276 -23.81 -0.61 -5.82
CA ASP A 276 -24.73 -1.66 -6.26
C ASP A 276 -24.82 -1.73 -7.80
N ALA A 277 -24.55 -0.63 -8.51
CA ALA A 277 -24.51 -0.60 -9.97
C ALA A 277 -23.30 -1.32 -10.58
N VAL A 278 -22.27 -1.63 -9.78
CA VAL A 278 -21.10 -2.40 -10.25
C VAL A 278 -21.48 -3.87 -10.36
N GLY A 279 -21.79 -4.32 -11.58
CA GLY A 279 -22.06 -5.73 -11.87
C GLY A 279 -20.87 -6.65 -11.59
N ASP A 280 -21.14 -7.94 -11.43
CA ASP A 280 -20.14 -8.92 -10.99
C ASP A 280 -18.94 -9.06 -11.94
N VAL A 281 -19.14 -8.89 -13.25
CA VAL A 281 -18.04 -8.91 -14.24
C VAL A 281 -17.07 -7.74 -14.02
N ALA A 282 -17.60 -6.53 -13.82
CA ALA A 282 -16.77 -5.36 -13.54
C ALA A 282 -16.06 -5.49 -12.20
N TYR A 283 -16.78 -5.98 -11.18
CA TYR A 283 -16.22 -6.23 -9.86
C TYR A 283 -15.10 -7.29 -9.89
N ASP A 284 -15.26 -8.41 -10.62
CA ASP A 284 -14.20 -9.42 -10.75
C ASP A 284 -12.97 -8.84 -11.47
N ARG A 285 -13.15 -8.00 -12.49
CA ARG A 285 -12.03 -7.31 -13.14
C ARG A 285 -11.26 -6.42 -12.16
N MET A 286 -11.97 -5.68 -11.30
CA MET A 286 -11.34 -4.87 -10.25
C MET A 286 -10.65 -5.74 -9.19
N GLN A 287 -11.24 -6.87 -8.81
CA GLN A 287 -10.63 -7.86 -7.92
C GLN A 287 -9.39 -8.52 -8.54
N ALA A 288 -9.34 -8.70 -9.86
CA ALA A 288 -8.13 -9.13 -10.54
C ALA A 288 -7.05 -8.03 -10.45
N ALA A 289 -7.44 -6.78 -10.76
CA ALA A 289 -6.51 -5.65 -10.78
C ALA A 289 -5.87 -5.35 -9.42
N VAL A 290 -6.61 -5.55 -8.32
CA VAL A 290 -6.10 -5.27 -6.96
C VAL A 290 -4.88 -6.11 -6.60
N GLN A 291 -4.68 -7.28 -7.23
CA GLN A 291 -3.50 -8.12 -7.04
C GLN A 291 -2.20 -7.43 -7.49
N CYS A 292 -2.25 -6.73 -8.63
CA CYS A 292 -1.13 -5.93 -9.11
C CYS A 292 -1.02 -4.62 -8.32
N ALA A 293 -2.16 -3.93 -8.12
CA ALA A 293 -2.17 -2.66 -7.40
C ALA A 293 -1.60 -2.78 -5.97
N ALA A 294 -1.91 -3.87 -5.25
CA ALA A 294 -1.39 -4.11 -3.91
C ALA A 294 0.14 -4.22 -3.88
N GLN A 295 0.78 -4.76 -4.93
CA GLN A 295 2.25 -4.81 -5.00
C GLN A 295 2.83 -3.40 -5.07
N HIS A 296 2.35 -2.56 -5.99
CA HIS A 296 2.76 -1.16 -6.09
C HIS A 296 2.58 -0.38 -4.80
N LEU A 297 1.59 -0.73 -3.96
CA LEU A 297 1.29 0.02 -2.75
C LEU A 297 2.05 -0.46 -1.50
N LEU A 298 2.80 -1.56 -1.57
CA LEU A 298 3.54 -2.15 -0.44
C LEU A 298 5.06 -1.98 -0.62
N TYR A 299 5.80 -1.88 0.49
CA TYR A 299 7.26 -1.88 0.46
C TYR A 299 7.77 -3.30 0.79
N SER A 300 7.64 -4.22 -0.17
CA SER A 300 7.84 -5.66 0.05
C SER A 300 9.25 -5.99 0.57
N SER A 301 10.28 -5.27 0.17
CA SER A 301 11.64 -5.50 0.71
C SER A 301 11.78 -5.13 2.20
N SER A 302 10.93 -4.23 2.72
CA SER A 302 10.94 -3.82 4.13
C SER A 302 9.89 -4.56 4.96
N HIS A 303 8.79 -4.98 4.35
CA HIS A 303 7.67 -5.64 5.03
C HIS A 303 7.69 -7.17 4.85
N GLY A 304 8.52 -7.70 3.96
CA GLY A 304 8.53 -9.09 3.52
C GLY A 304 7.41 -9.38 2.50
N ALA A 305 7.50 -10.51 1.82
CA ALA A 305 6.51 -10.92 0.83
C ALA A 305 5.21 -11.35 1.51
N VAL A 306 4.12 -10.60 1.31
CA VAL A 306 2.79 -10.90 1.89
C VAL A 306 1.93 -11.76 0.95
N MET A 307 2.22 -11.74 -0.34
CA MET A 307 1.51 -12.39 -1.45
C MET A 307 2.41 -13.36 -2.24
N GLN A 308 3.61 -13.70 -1.72
CA GLN A 308 4.70 -14.37 -2.45
C GLN A 308 5.27 -13.56 -3.63
N GLU A 309 5.13 -12.24 -3.60
CA GLU A 309 5.77 -11.33 -4.52
C GLU A 309 7.30 -11.26 -4.30
N ASP A 310 8.03 -10.89 -5.35
CA ASP A 310 9.49 -10.77 -5.35
C ASP A 310 9.97 -9.32 -5.18
N GLY A 311 9.04 -8.36 -5.05
CA GLY A 311 9.32 -6.94 -4.88
C GLY A 311 9.56 -6.17 -6.18
N ARG A 312 9.50 -6.82 -7.35
CA ARG A 312 9.81 -6.18 -8.66
C ARG A 312 8.93 -4.97 -9.00
N TRP A 313 7.71 -4.93 -8.46
CA TRP A 313 6.71 -3.91 -8.73
C TRP A 313 6.36 -3.10 -7.48
N ASP A 314 7.17 -3.19 -6.42
CA ASP A 314 6.78 -2.64 -5.13
C ASP A 314 6.76 -1.09 -5.12
N ALA A 315 6.38 -0.50 -3.99
CA ALA A 315 6.30 0.96 -3.85
C ALA A 315 7.64 1.67 -4.07
N PHE A 316 8.78 1.03 -3.76
CA PHE A 316 10.08 1.62 -4.02
C PHE A 316 10.38 1.64 -5.51
N GLU A 317 10.19 0.52 -6.20
CA GLU A 317 10.38 0.43 -7.65
C GLU A 317 9.43 1.39 -8.39
N THR A 318 8.21 1.55 -7.90
CA THR A 318 7.24 2.51 -8.44
C THR A 318 7.73 3.95 -8.34
N VAL A 319 8.33 4.35 -7.20
CA VAL A 319 8.97 5.67 -7.08
C VAL A 319 10.11 5.82 -8.10
N MET A 320 10.97 4.81 -8.25
CA MET A 320 12.09 4.88 -9.21
C MET A 320 11.59 5.06 -10.64
N GLU A 321 10.55 4.33 -11.03
CA GLU A 321 9.97 4.40 -12.37
C GLU A 321 9.27 5.75 -12.63
N ILE A 322 8.60 6.34 -11.64
CA ILE A 322 8.04 7.70 -11.74
C ILE A 322 9.15 8.74 -11.90
N LEU A 323 10.23 8.65 -11.11
CA LEU A 323 11.36 9.56 -11.22
C LEU A 323 12.05 9.45 -12.60
N ARG A 324 12.16 8.24 -13.16
CA ARG A 324 12.61 8.03 -14.55
C ARG A 324 11.72 8.80 -15.54
N MET A 325 10.41 8.69 -15.41
CA MET A 325 9.47 9.39 -16.30
C MET A 325 9.58 10.92 -16.18
N GLN A 326 9.66 11.44 -14.96
CA GLN A 326 9.86 12.88 -14.72
C GLN A 326 11.16 13.42 -15.35
N GLN A 327 12.19 12.58 -15.44
CA GLN A 327 13.45 12.94 -16.08
C GLN A 327 13.38 12.88 -17.62
N LEU A 328 12.77 11.83 -18.18
CA LEU A 328 12.72 11.61 -19.62
C LEU A 328 11.70 12.52 -20.33
N TYR A 329 10.59 12.84 -19.65
CA TYR A 329 9.49 13.62 -20.20
C TYR A 329 9.15 14.81 -19.29
N PRO A 330 10.09 15.75 -19.08
CA PRO A 330 9.87 16.89 -18.20
C PRO A 330 8.68 17.73 -18.69
N GLY A 331 7.72 17.98 -17.79
CA GLY A 331 6.52 18.77 -18.08
C GLY A 331 5.38 18.00 -18.77
N LEU A 332 5.55 16.72 -19.08
CA LEU A 332 4.45 15.86 -19.48
C LEU A 332 3.49 15.65 -18.30
N ASP A 333 2.19 15.74 -18.55
CA ASP A 333 1.16 15.36 -17.57
C ASP A 333 1.39 13.91 -17.12
N PRO A 334 1.59 13.63 -15.81
CA PRO A 334 1.86 12.28 -15.34
C PRO A 334 0.76 11.27 -15.65
N GLY A 335 -0.50 11.73 -15.83
CA GLY A 335 -1.60 10.87 -16.28
C GLY A 335 -1.41 10.32 -17.70
N GLN A 336 -0.47 10.87 -18.47
CA GLN A 336 -0.13 10.42 -19.83
C GLN A 336 1.10 9.51 -19.89
N TYR A 337 1.75 9.21 -18.76
CA TYR A 337 2.98 8.39 -18.75
C TYR A 337 2.77 7.01 -19.37
N SER A 338 1.68 6.32 -19.03
CA SER A 338 1.34 5.01 -19.60
C SER A 338 1.00 5.07 -21.11
N ASN A 339 0.46 6.19 -21.59
CA ASN A 339 0.21 6.37 -23.03
C ASN A 339 1.50 6.67 -23.80
N ARG A 340 2.45 7.34 -23.13
CA ARG A 340 3.69 7.81 -23.74
C ARG A 340 4.77 6.73 -23.81
N ASP A 341 4.90 5.92 -22.76
CA ASP A 341 6.05 5.03 -22.57
C ASP A 341 5.57 3.60 -22.27
N GLU A 342 5.86 2.68 -23.19
CA GLU A 342 5.44 1.28 -23.09
C GLU A 342 6.03 0.58 -21.86
N ARG A 343 7.29 0.88 -21.52
CA ARG A 343 7.92 0.30 -20.33
C ARG A 343 7.16 0.73 -19.08
N PHE A 344 6.79 2.01 -18.97
CA PHE A 344 6.00 2.52 -17.85
C PHE A 344 4.63 1.85 -17.78
N ARG A 345 3.93 1.77 -18.92
CA ARG A 345 2.63 1.09 -19.02
C ARG A 345 2.68 -0.35 -18.54
N LEU A 346 3.63 -1.13 -19.05
CA LEU A 346 3.83 -2.52 -18.65
C LEU A 346 4.25 -2.62 -17.19
N PHE A 347 5.06 -1.70 -16.68
CA PHE A 347 5.44 -1.67 -15.27
C PHE A 347 4.23 -1.49 -14.36
N MET A 348 3.35 -0.53 -14.67
CA MET A 348 2.13 -0.27 -13.90
C MET A 348 1.09 -1.39 -14.01
N GLY A 349 1.17 -2.23 -15.04
CA GLY A 349 0.40 -3.46 -15.19
C GLY A 349 1.11 -4.72 -14.67
N CYS A 350 2.17 -4.58 -13.86
CA CYS A 350 2.97 -5.69 -13.32
C CYS A 350 3.55 -6.66 -14.39
N GLY A 351 3.84 -6.13 -15.58
CA GLY A 351 4.30 -6.88 -16.75
C GLY A 351 3.25 -7.00 -17.87
N HIS A 352 2.03 -6.51 -17.65
CA HIS A 352 0.92 -6.62 -18.58
C HIS A 352 0.38 -5.26 -19.03
N GLU A 353 -0.52 -5.26 -20.02
CA GLU A 353 -1.18 -4.04 -20.49
C GLU A 353 -2.12 -3.46 -19.44
N HIS A 354 -2.84 -4.32 -18.70
CA HIS A 354 -3.70 -3.91 -17.60
C HIS A 354 -3.40 -4.70 -16.32
N MET A 355 -3.56 -4.04 -15.16
CA MET A 355 -3.39 -4.67 -13.84
C MET A 355 -4.25 -5.93 -13.67
N ALA A 356 -5.43 -5.97 -14.28
CA ALA A 356 -6.34 -7.11 -14.20
C ALA A 356 -5.76 -8.36 -14.86
N ASP A 357 -5.01 -8.21 -15.95
CA ASP A 357 -4.42 -9.34 -16.70
C ASP A 357 -3.42 -10.10 -15.83
N HIS A 358 -2.58 -9.36 -15.09
CA HIS A 358 -1.68 -9.92 -14.07
C HIS A 358 -2.46 -10.72 -13.02
N GLY A 359 -3.56 -10.16 -12.51
CA GLY A 359 -4.39 -10.82 -11.51
C GLY A 359 -5.03 -12.12 -12.02
N TYR A 360 -5.50 -12.14 -13.26
CA TYR A 360 -6.03 -13.35 -13.89
C TYR A 360 -4.93 -14.41 -14.05
N GLU A 361 -3.78 -14.04 -14.63
CA GLU A 361 -2.65 -14.98 -14.81
C GLU A 361 -2.20 -15.57 -13.47
N GLN A 362 -2.02 -14.73 -12.45
CA GLN A 362 -1.63 -15.20 -11.12
C GLN A 362 -2.65 -16.18 -10.54
N ARG A 363 -3.95 -15.88 -10.62
CA ARG A 363 -5.00 -16.80 -10.15
C ARG A 363 -4.96 -18.15 -10.88
N HIS A 364 -4.65 -18.17 -12.17
CA HIS A 364 -4.46 -19.42 -12.93
C HIS A 364 -3.20 -20.17 -12.48
N ALA A 365 -2.04 -19.51 -12.47
CA ALA A 365 -0.78 -20.11 -12.05
C ALA A 365 -0.83 -20.66 -10.61
N TRP A 366 -1.61 -20.03 -9.74
CA TRP A 366 -1.78 -20.50 -8.36
C TRP A 366 -2.64 -21.73 -8.25
N LYS A 367 -3.69 -21.87 -9.07
CA LYS A 367 -4.47 -23.11 -9.14
C LYS A 367 -3.60 -24.28 -9.59
N ASP A 368 -2.72 -24.06 -10.56
CA ASP A 368 -1.80 -25.10 -11.01
C ASP A 368 -0.76 -25.47 -9.93
N LYS A 369 -0.26 -24.47 -9.20
CA LYS A 369 0.71 -24.66 -8.11
C LYS A 369 0.09 -25.26 -6.84
N TYR A 370 -1.18 -24.97 -6.56
CA TYR A 370 -1.92 -25.38 -5.37
C TYR A 370 -3.29 -25.96 -5.78
N PRO A 371 -3.32 -27.16 -6.37
CA PRO A 371 -4.52 -27.71 -7.03
C PRO A 371 -5.66 -28.07 -6.06
N VAL A 372 -5.36 -28.26 -4.77
CA VAL A 372 -6.37 -28.50 -3.75
C VAL A 372 -6.52 -27.22 -2.91
N PRO A 373 -7.67 -26.52 -2.99
CA PRO A 373 -7.91 -25.30 -2.23
C PRO A 373 -7.78 -25.52 -0.72
N LEU A 374 -7.33 -24.51 0.02
CA LEU A 374 -7.17 -24.63 1.48
C LEU A 374 -8.52 -24.90 2.17
N GLU A 375 -9.62 -24.41 1.62
CA GLU A 375 -10.97 -24.61 2.09
C GLU A 375 -11.37 -26.08 2.06
N GLU A 376 -11.02 -26.81 1.00
CA GLU A 376 -11.30 -28.24 0.93
C GLU A 376 -10.56 -28.99 2.05
N HIS A 377 -9.33 -28.57 2.38
CA HIS A 377 -8.59 -29.12 3.52
C HIS A 377 -9.19 -28.72 4.88
N VAL A 378 -9.83 -27.56 4.99
CA VAL A 378 -10.37 -27.05 6.26
C VAL A 378 -11.79 -27.59 6.50
N TYR A 379 -12.64 -27.60 5.50
CA TYR A 379 -14.06 -27.94 5.64
C TYR A 379 -14.34 -29.38 5.19
N GLY A 380 -13.43 -30.01 4.45
CA GLY A 380 -13.60 -31.34 3.86
C GLY A 380 -14.55 -31.31 2.66
N ASN A 381 -14.56 -32.39 1.87
CA ASN A 381 -15.35 -32.47 0.63
C ASN A 381 -16.88 -32.39 0.83
N GLN A 382 -17.35 -32.39 2.09
CA GLN A 382 -18.77 -32.47 2.46
C GLN A 382 -19.31 -31.25 3.23
N ARG A 383 -18.49 -30.25 3.59
CA ARG A 383 -19.00 -29.01 4.22
C ARG A 383 -18.77 -27.81 3.31
N SER A 384 -19.85 -27.12 2.96
CA SER A 384 -19.76 -25.79 2.38
C SER A 384 -19.12 -24.83 3.38
N PHE A 385 -18.23 -23.97 2.91
CA PHE A 385 -17.68 -22.87 3.71
C PHE A 385 -18.82 -22.05 4.33
N ASP A 386 -18.72 -21.75 5.61
CA ASP A 386 -19.67 -20.92 6.34
C ASP A 386 -18.91 -19.84 7.13
N TRP A 387 -19.29 -18.58 6.89
CA TRP A 387 -18.72 -17.45 7.58
C TRP A 387 -19.00 -17.49 9.08
N ASP A 388 -20.17 -17.96 9.52
CA ASP A 388 -20.54 -17.96 10.94
C ASP A 388 -19.63 -18.90 11.74
N VAL A 389 -19.34 -20.08 11.19
CA VAL A 389 -18.32 -21.01 11.72
C VAL A 389 -16.93 -20.34 11.78
N MET A 390 -16.59 -19.51 10.80
CA MET A 390 -15.29 -18.82 10.74
C MET A 390 -15.20 -17.68 11.77
N TYR A 391 -16.30 -16.98 12.04
CA TYR A 391 -16.41 -15.99 13.11
C TYR A 391 -16.33 -16.62 14.50
N GLU A 392 -16.97 -17.77 14.73
CA GLU A 392 -16.94 -18.50 16.00
C GLU A 392 -15.57 -19.13 16.29
N GLY A 393 -14.99 -19.83 15.31
CA GLY A 393 -13.70 -20.52 15.46
C GLY A 393 -12.48 -19.60 15.35
N GLY A 394 -12.67 -18.41 14.78
CA GLY A 394 -11.63 -17.43 14.47
C GLY A 394 -10.62 -17.91 13.42
N LEU A 395 -9.77 -16.98 12.95
CA LEU A 395 -8.76 -17.25 11.93
C LEU A 395 -7.72 -18.30 12.37
N ALA A 396 -7.56 -18.49 13.69
CA ALA A 396 -6.58 -19.40 14.28
C ALA A 396 -6.76 -20.87 13.84
N ALA A 397 -8.00 -21.35 13.69
CA ALA A 397 -8.28 -22.71 13.25
C ALA A 397 -7.82 -22.94 11.81
N LEU A 398 -8.07 -21.96 10.95
CA LEU A 398 -7.73 -21.96 9.53
C LEU A 398 -6.20 -21.84 9.32
N ILE A 399 -5.52 -20.94 10.06
CA ILE A 399 -4.05 -20.81 10.03
C ILE A 399 -3.35 -22.07 10.54
N LYS A 400 -3.87 -22.68 11.62
CA LYS A 400 -3.30 -23.92 12.17
C LYS A 400 -3.31 -25.05 11.14
N ARG A 401 -4.33 -25.10 10.30
CA ARG A 401 -4.43 -26.07 9.20
C ARG A 401 -3.58 -25.66 7.99
N ALA A 402 -3.49 -24.38 7.64
CA ALA A 402 -2.59 -23.88 6.60
C ALA A 402 -1.11 -24.17 6.87
N GLY A 403 -0.73 -24.22 8.16
CA GLY A 403 0.63 -24.53 8.63
C GLY A 403 0.91 -26.01 8.93
N ARG A 404 -0.09 -26.90 8.84
CA ARG A 404 0.14 -28.34 8.80
C ARG A 404 0.28 -28.70 7.33
N GLU A 405 1.37 -29.39 6.95
CA GLU A 405 1.30 -30.15 5.70
C GLU A 405 0.08 -31.07 5.83
N PRO A 406 -0.93 -30.99 4.94
CA PRO A 406 -1.92 -32.03 4.90
C PRO A 406 -1.15 -33.32 4.61
N GLU A 407 -1.28 -34.30 5.51
CA GLU A 407 -0.67 -35.62 5.37
C GLU A 407 -1.00 -36.17 3.98
N GLY A 408 -0.07 -36.04 3.03
CA GLY A 408 -0.33 -36.45 1.65
C GLY A 408 0.57 -35.85 0.58
N LEU A 409 1.08 -34.62 0.75
CA LEU A 409 1.95 -34.02 -0.28
C LEU A 409 3.43 -34.14 0.09
N ARG A 410 4.02 -35.32 -0.15
CA ARG A 410 5.47 -35.41 -0.29
C ARG A 410 5.86 -34.52 -1.47
N ILE A 411 6.51 -33.39 -1.18
CA ILE A 411 7.37 -32.74 -2.17
C ILE A 411 8.29 -33.85 -2.69
N ALA A 412 8.22 -34.15 -3.98
CA ALA A 412 9.18 -35.04 -4.61
C ALA A 412 10.58 -34.54 -4.20
N ARG A 413 11.26 -35.32 -3.35
CA ARG A 413 12.66 -35.05 -3.06
C ARG A 413 13.35 -35.14 -4.42
N GLY A 414 13.81 -34.00 -4.93
CA GLY A 414 14.84 -34.01 -5.96
C GLY A 414 15.99 -34.90 -5.48
N PRO A 415 16.71 -35.59 -6.38
CA PRO A 415 17.71 -36.57 -6.00
C PRO A 415 18.69 -35.96 -5.01
N GLN A 416 18.85 -36.62 -3.87
CA GLN A 416 19.87 -36.26 -2.88
C GLN A 416 21.24 -36.53 -3.48
N GLY A 417 22.12 -35.53 -3.42
CA GLY A 417 23.57 -35.70 -3.45
C GLY A 417 24.13 -36.43 -4.66
N GLY A 418 24.41 -35.67 -5.73
CA GLY A 418 25.36 -36.05 -6.76
C GLY A 418 26.05 -34.77 -7.24
N ASP A 419 27.38 -34.81 -7.31
CA ASP A 419 28.25 -33.68 -7.63
C ASP A 419 27.76 -32.86 -8.83
N LEU A 420 27.50 -31.57 -8.60
CA LEU A 420 27.25 -30.62 -9.67
C LEU A 420 28.61 -30.09 -10.15
N GLU A 421 29.13 -30.75 -11.19
CA GLU A 421 30.09 -30.16 -12.10
C GLU A 421 29.58 -28.80 -12.58
N ARG A 422 30.51 -27.85 -12.65
CA ARG A 422 30.27 -26.51 -13.21
C ARG A 422 30.06 -26.63 -14.70
N GLU A 423 28.81 -26.69 -15.13
CA GLU A 423 28.45 -26.30 -16.49
C GLU A 423 27.86 -24.89 -16.50
N GLY A 424 28.44 -24.05 -17.36
CA GLY A 424 28.10 -22.64 -17.50
C GLY A 424 26.67 -22.46 -17.96
N VAL A 425 25.92 -21.67 -17.19
CA VAL A 425 24.61 -21.15 -17.61
C VAL A 425 24.70 -19.63 -17.50
N GLU A 426 24.91 -18.99 -18.64
CA GLU A 426 24.63 -17.58 -18.85
C GLU A 426 23.15 -17.30 -18.56
N GLY A 427 22.87 -16.20 -17.84
CA GLY A 427 21.58 -15.54 -17.88
C GLY A 427 20.49 -16.03 -16.90
N ARG A 428 20.71 -15.95 -15.58
CA ARG A 428 19.59 -15.80 -14.62
C ARG A 428 19.69 -14.45 -13.91
N ARG A 429 18.80 -13.52 -14.27
CA ARG A 429 18.43 -12.35 -13.48
C ARG A 429 17.73 -12.84 -12.19
N GLY A 430 18.48 -13.34 -11.22
CA GLY A 430 17.95 -13.72 -9.91
C GLY A 430 17.98 -12.52 -8.95
N GLY A 431 16.83 -11.88 -8.74
CA GLY A 431 16.66 -10.95 -7.62
C GLY A 431 16.84 -11.68 -6.27
N LEU A 432 17.19 -10.95 -5.22
CA LEU A 432 17.20 -11.48 -3.85
C LEU A 432 15.80 -12.00 -3.51
N GLN A 433 15.69 -13.29 -3.18
CA GLN A 433 14.41 -13.90 -2.84
C GLN A 433 13.92 -13.34 -1.50
N LEU A 434 12.83 -12.56 -1.53
CA LEU A 434 12.22 -11.99 -0.33
C LEU A 434 11.70 -13.11 0.60
N CYS A 435 11.94 -12.97 1.91
CA CYS A 435 11.34 -13.88 2.88
C CYS A 435 9.83 -13.60 3.02
N SER A 436 9.03 -14.66 3.18
CA SER A 436 7.59 -14.52 3.32
C SER A 436 7.20 -14.12 4.75
N VAL A 437 6.31 -13.15 4.90
CA VAL A 437 5.68 -12.81 6.18
C VAL A 437 4.25 -13.33 6.29
N SER A 438 3.78 -14.00 5.23
CA SER A 438 2.43 -14.55 5.15
C SER A 438 2.19 -15.66 6.16
N ARG A 439 1.03 -15.61 6.81
CA ARG A 439 0.52 -16.66 7.72
C ARG A 439 -0.11 -17.83 6.97
N TRP A 440 -0.18 -17.76 5.65
CA TRP A 440 -0.64 -18.85 4.78
C TRP A 440 0.48 -19.80 4.35
N ASP A 441 1.74 -19.36 4.46
CA ASP A 441 2.89 -20.19 4.18
C ASP A 441 3.23 -21.12 5.34
N VAL A 442 3.88 -22.24 5.03
CA VAL A 442 4.46 -23.12 6.06
C VAL A 442 5.54 -22.36 6.86
N THR A 443 5.65 -22.64 8.15
CA THR A 443 6.55 -21.90 9.07
C THR A 443 8.00 -21.85 8.58
N THR A 444 8.48 -22.89 7.91
CA THR A 444 9.85 -22.98 7.35
C THR A 444 10.11 -22.05 6.17
N LYS A 445 9.07 -21.56 5.50
CA LYS A 445 9.16 -20.60 4.40
C LYS A 445 8.94 -19.15 4.85
N ARG A 446 8.47 -18.95 6.08
CA ARG A 446 8.33 -17.61 6.66
C ARG A 446 9.69 -17.10 7.08
N CYS A 447 9.85 -15.78 7.16
CA CYS A 447 11.06 -15.14 7.69
C CYS A 447 11.43 -15.79 9.05
N GLU A 448 12.45 -16.65 9.07
CA GLU A 448 12.90 -17.34 10.28
C GLU A 448 13.54 -16.29 11.20
N ILE A 449 12.85 -15.89 12.27
CA ILE A 449 13.55 -15.27 13.41
C ILE A 449 14.19 -16.39 14.23
N ARG A 450 15.31 -16.94 13.74
CA ARG A 450 16.23 -17.70 14.61
C ARG A 450 17.07 -16.70 15.42
N CYS A 451 16.48 -15.99 16.37
CA CYS A 451 17.30 -15.48 17.47
C CYS A 451 17.57 -16.71 18.36
N LYS A 452 18.67 -17.43 18.09
CA LYS A 452 19.21 -18.42 19.02
C LYS A 452 19.42 -17.70 20.36
N LYS A 453 18.82 -18.20 21.44
CA LYS A 453 19.22 -17.85 22.80
C LYS A 453 20.68 -18.28 22.98
N ALA A 454 21.62 -17.40 22.67
CA ALA A 454 23.03 -17.56 22.99
C ALA A 454 23.67 -16.17 23.13
N ILE A 455 23.78 -15.75 24.39
CA ILE A 455 24.80 -14.91 25.03
C ILE A 455 25.66 -14.02 24.11
N SER A 456 25.66 -12.73 24.45
CA SER A 456 26.56 -11.63 24.04
C SER A 456 26.23 -10.86 22.74
N SER A 457 26.19 -9.54 22.94
CA SER A 457 26.11 -8.43 21.99
C SER A 457 26.63 -8.71 20.56
N ARG A 458 25.71 -8.94 19.62
CA ARG A 458 25.76 -8.49 18.21
C ARG A 458 24.38 -8.80 17.58
N GLY A 459 23.78 -7.79 16.96
CA GLY A 459 22.36 -7.74 16.57
C GLY A 459 21.82 -8.86 15.67
N CYS A 460 20.55 -9.22 15.87
CA CYS A 460 19.78 -10.04 14.94
C CYS A 460 19.67 -9.25 13.60
N ARG A 461 20.19 -9.82 12.50
CA ARG A 461 19.93 -9.34 11.13
C ARG A 461 18.77 -10.13 10.55
N SER A 462 17.79 -9.45 9.97
CA SER A 462 16.87 -10.04 8.99
C SER A 462 17.62 -10.22 7.68
N TRP A 463 17.54 -11.40 7.08
CA TRP A 463 17.85 -11.62 5.67
C TRP A 463 16.53 -11.69 4.91
#